data_AF-B0THZ3-F1
#
_entry.id   AF-B0THZ3-F1
#
_cell.length_a   1.000
_cell.length_b   1.000
_cell.length_c   1.000
_cell.angle_alpha   90.00
_cell.angle_beta   90.00
_cell.angle_gamma   90.00
#
_symmetry.space_group_name_H-M   'P 1'
#
loop_
_entity.id
_entity.type
_entity.pdbx_description
1 polymer ?
#
loop_
_entity_poly.entity_id
_entity_poly.type
_entity_poly.pdbx_seq_one_letter_code
_entity_poly.pdbx_strand_id
1 'polypeptide(L)'
;MIATKEQERKTLEKIKQMVDELGENSYLAAAFTGAFELAEQNIENDWGITTQEYIDRAIKADENENRAKKELAAVKAELEGVRSAHRGTTKALEETCERAKRYAYEIDSLKEAMKAAKLEITTLKAKLYDYMTAAS
;
A
#
# COMPACT_ATOMS: atom_id res chain seq x y z
N MET A 1 -42.76 37.48 -1.77
CA MET A 1 -41.94 38.61 -2.25
C MET A 1 -40.50 38.17 -2.14
N ILE A 2 -39.69 38.29 -3.18
CA ILE A 2 -38.25 37.95 -3.14
C ILE A 2 -37.50 39.22 -2.74
N ALA A 3 -36.58 39.12 -1.77
CA ALA A 3 -35.75 40.26 -1.38
C ALA A 3 -34.80 40.63 -2.53
N THR A 4 -34.59 41.91 -2.77
CA THR A 4 -33.59 42.36 -3.76
C THR A 4 -32.19 42.34 -3.13
N LYS A 5 -31.14 42.18 -3.95
CA LYS A 5 -29.74 42.25 -3.47
C LYS A 5 -29.46 43.52 -2.65
N GLU A 6 -30.06 44.64 -3.06
CA GLU A 6 -29.95 45.91 -2.34
C GLU A 6 -30.62 45.88 -0.95
N GLN A 7 -31.77 45.21 -0.83
CA GLN A 7 -32.42 45.01 0.47
C GLN A 7 -31.58 44.10 1.37
N GLU A 8 -30.95 43.06 0.81
CA GLU A 8 -30.07 42.16 1.56
C GLU A 8 -28.78 42.87 2.02
N ARG A 9 -28.10 43.63 1.16
CA ARG A 9 -26.89 44.40 1.54
C ARG A 9 -27.18 45.40 2.66
N LYS A 10 -28.26 46.18 2.56
CA LYS A 10 -28.68 47.11 3.62
C LYS A 10 -28.99 46.42 4.94
N THR A 11 -29.53 45.21 4.89
CA THR A 11 -29.81 44.43 6.09
C THR A 11 -28.51 43.91 6.69
N LEU A 12 -27.60 43.40 5.85
CA LEU A 12 -26.29 42.91 6.26
C LEU A 12 -25.42 44.01 6.90
N GLU A 13 -25.39 45.22 6.35
CA GLU A 13 -24.68 46.38 6.93
C GLU A 13 -25.15 46.69 8.36
N LYS A 14 -26.46 46.64 8.60
CA LYS A 14 -27.01 46.85 9.95
C LYS A 14 -26.59 45.75 10.92
N ILE A 15 -26.58 44.49 10.46
CA ILE A 15 -26.14 43.36 11.29
C ILE A 15 -24.66 43.49 11.64
N LYS A 16 -23.81 43.85 10.67
CA LYS A 16 -22.39 44.14 10.90
C LYS A 16 -22.20 45.20 11.97
N GLN A 17 -22.87 46.34 11.84
CA GLN A 17 -22.79 47.40 12.83
C GLN A 17 -23.21 46.94 14.23
N MET A 18 -24.32 46.21 14.35
CA MET A 18 -24.79 45.67 15.64
C MET A 18 -23.78 44.72 16.28
N VAL A 19 -23.04 43.94 15.48
CA VAL A 19 -22.00 43.03 15.99
C VAL A 19 -20.73 43.80 16.36
N ASP A 20 -20.32 44.78 15.54
CA ASP A 20 -19.15 45.61 15.79
C ASP A 20 -19.27 46.45 17.07
N GLU A 21 -20.47 46.98 17.36
CA GLU A 21 -20.76 47.75 18.58
C GLU A 21 -20.57 46.93 19.88
N LEU A 22 -20.59 45.59 19.81
CA LEU A 22 -20.34 44.72 20.96
C LEU A 22 -18.84 44.55 21.27
N GLY A 23 -17.97 44.99 20.35
CA GLY A 23 -16.52 44.87 20.45
C GLY A 23 -15.96 43.49 20.08
N GLU A 24 -14.65 43.45 19.77
CA GLU A 24 -13.93 42.28 19.26
C GLU A 24 -13.95 41.05 20.18
N ASN A 25 -14.08 41.27 21.50
CA ASN A 25 -14.11 40.20 22.50
C ASN A 25 -15.51 39.61 22.71
N SER A 26 -16.51 40.06 21.94
CA SER A 26 -17.87 39.52 21.97
C SER A 26 -17.91 38.11 21.36
N TYR A 27 -18.69 37.22 21.98
CA TYR A 27 -18.98 35.90 21.40
C TYR A 27 -19.64 36.00 20.02
N LEU A 28 -20.42 37.07 19.76
CA LEU A 28 -21.00 37.30 18.44
C LEU A 28 -19.94 37.74 17.42
N ALA A 29 -19.01 38.61 17.80
CA ALA A 29 -17.90 38.97 16.92
C ALA A 29 -17.08 37.73 16.51
N ALA A 30 -16.79 36.84 17.47
CA ALA A 30 -16.12 35.57 17.19
C ALA A 30 -16.96 34.66 16.27
N ALA A 31 -18.25 34.47 16.55
CA ALA A 31 -19.13 33.59 15.77
C ALA A 31 -19.36 34.07 14.33
N PHE A 32 -19.32 35.38 14.09
CA PHE A 32 -19.51 35.97 12.77
C PHE A 32 -18.21 36.08 11.94
N THR A 33 -17.06 35.69 12.48
CA THR A 33 -15.79 35.66 11.74
C THR A 33 -15.94 34.81 10.47
N GLY A 34 -15.79 35.42 9.29
CA GLY A 34 -15.97 34.76 7.98
C GLY A 34 -17.43 34.60 7.53
N ALA A 35 -18.41 34.79 8.43
CA ALA A 35 -19.83 34.65 8.10
C ALA A 35 -20.34 35.84 7.27
N PHE A 36 -19.80 37.03 7.52
CA PHE A 36 -20.17 38.23 6.78
C PHE A 36 -19.69 38.20 5.33
N GLU A 37 -18.44 37.80 5.09
CA GLU A 37 -17.89 37.63 3.75
C GLU A 37 -18.66 36.56 2.97
N LEU A 38 -19.07 35.48 3.64
CA LEU A 38 -19.91 34.45 3.04
C LEU A 38 -21.29 35.01 2.66
N ALA A 39 -21.90 35.82 3.52
CA ALA A 39 -23.18 36.47 3.23
C ALA A 39 -23.06 37.43 2.03
N GLU A 40 -21.98 38.21 1.93
CA GLU A 40 -21.71 39.07 0.76
C GLU A 40 -21.57 38.27 -0.53
N GLN A 41 -20.82 37.15 -0.49
CA GLN A 41 -20.66 36.27 -1.65
C GLN A 41 -21.98 35.61 -2.07
N ASN A 42 -22.81 35.21 -1.09
CA ASN A 42 -24.13 34.66 -1.37
C ASN A 42 -25.02 35.67 -2.08
N ILE A 43 -25.05 36.92 -1.60
CA ILE A 43 -25.81 38.01 -2.22
C ILE A 43 -25.30 38.29 -3.64
N GLU A 44 -23.98 38.40 -3.82
CA GLU A 44 -23.41 38.80 -5.11
C GLU A 44 -23.62 37.72 -6.18
N ASN A 45 -23.41 36.47 -5.82
CA ASN A 45 -23.41 35.36 -6.76
C ASN A 45 -24.72 34.57 -6.81
N ASP A 46 -25.76 35.02 -6.09
CA ASP A 46 -27.05 34.32 -5.94
C ASP A 46 -26.85 32.87 -5.43
N TRP A 47 -25.94 32.71 -4.46
CA TRP A 47 -25.65 31.43 -3.83
C TRP A 47 -26.43 31.23 -2.52
N GLY A 48 -26.59 29.98 -2.12
CA GLY A 48 -27.19 29.58 -0.85
C GLY A 48 -26.20 28.84 0.05
N ILE A 49 -24.92 29.18 0.00
CA ILE A 49 -23.87 28.45 0.74
C ILE A 49 -24.00 28.77 2.22
N THR A 50 -23.94 27.75 3.07
CA THR A 50 -24.07 27.92 4.52
C THR A 50 -22.76 27.64 5.25
N THR A 51 -22.58 28.22 6.42
CA THR A 51 -21.46 27.87 7.31
C THR A 51 -21.50 26.39 7.71
N GLN A 52 -22.70 25.81 7.85
CA GLN A 52 -22.89 24.38 8.13
C GLN A 52 -22.25 23.51 7.04
N GLU A 53 -22.39 23.87 5.77
CA GLU A 53 -21.76 23.12 4.68
C GLU A 53 -20.24 23.11 4.77
N TYR A 54 -19.61 24.22 5.18
CA TYR A 54 -18.16 24.27 5.40
C TYR A 54 -17.74 23.42 6.59
N ILE A 55 -18.49 23.47 7.70
CA ILE A 55 -18.25 22.64 8.89
C ILE A 55 -18.35 21.16 8.53
N ASP A 56 -19.42 20.76 7.84
CA ASP A 56 -19.63 19.37 7.42
C ASP A 56 -18.52 18.89 6.47
N ARG A 57 -18.05 19.75 5.56
CA ARG A 57 -16.91 19.44 4.68
C ARG A 57 -15.62 19.27 5.47
N ALA A 58 -15.36 20.14 6.45
CA ALA A 58 -14.17 20.05 7.31
C ALA A 58 -14.17 18.77 8.14
N ILE A 59 -15.31 18.43 8.76
CA ILE A 59 -15.48 17.18 9.53
C ILE A 59 -15.25 15.96 8.60
N LYS A 60 -15.91 15.92 7.44
CA LYS A 60 -15.72 14.83 6.47
C LYS A 60 -14.28 14.74 5.97
N ALA A 61 -13.60 15.86 5.79
CA ALA A 61 -12.20 15.88 5.37
C ALA A 61 -11.30 15.25 6.45
N ASP A 62 -11.50 15.61 7.71
CA ASP A 62 -10.76 15.02 8.84
C ASP A 62 -11.05 13.51 8.99
N GLU A 63 -12.32 13.11 8.89
CA GLU A 63 -12.71 11.69 8.91
C GLU A 63 -12.06 10.91 7.76
N ASN A 64 -12.04 11.48 6.56
CA ASN A 64 -11.41 10.88 5.38
C ASN A 64 -9.89 10.80 5.54
N GLU A 65 -9.24 11.83 6.07
CA GLU A 65 -7.81 11.83 6.35
C GLU A 65 -7.45 10.74 7.37
N ASN A 66 -8.23 10.64 8.45
CA ASN A 66 -8.04 9.61 9.47
C ASN A 66 -8.26 8.20 8.92
N ARG A 67 -9.27 8.01 8.05
CA ARG A 67 -9.48 6.74 7.35
C ARG A 67 -8.30 6.41 6.43
N ALA A 68 -7.86 7.35 5.61
CA ALA A 68 -6.73 7.17 4.71
C ALA A 68 -5.42 6.84 5.46
N LYS A 69 -5.16 7.48 6.61
CA LYS A 69 -4.01 7.15 7.47
C LYS A 69 -4.06 5.72 7.99
N LYS A 70 -5.24 5.23 8.41
CA LYS A 70 -5.43 3.85 8.87
C LYS A 70 -5.22 2.84 7.74
N GLU A 71 -5.81 3.10 6.57
CA GLU A 71 -5.65 2.25 5.38
C GLU A 71 -4.19 2.22 4.93
N LEU A 72 -3.50 3.36 4.90
CA LEU A 72 -2.09 3.44 4.55
C LEU A 72 -1.21 2.64 5.52
N ALA A 73 -1.51 2.69 6.83
CA ALA A 73 -0.80 1.89 7.82
C ALA A 73 -1.02 0.38 7.60
N ALA A 74 -2.25 -0.04 7.31
CA ALA A 74 -2.57 -1.43 7.01
C ALA A 74 -1.84 -1.94 5.75
N VAL A 75 -1.90 -1.18 4.65
CA VAL A 75 -1.23 -1.53 3.39
C VAL A 75 0.29 -1.59 3.58
N LYS A 76 0.88 -0.69 4.36
CA LYS A 76 2.33 -0.74 4.68
C LYS A 76 2.70 -2.01 5.44
N ALA A 77 1.88 -2.41 6.42
CA ALA A 77 2.11 -3.64 7.18
C ALA A 77 2.00 -4.88 6.28
N GLU A 78 0.99 -4.94 5.42
CA GLU A 78 0.82 -6.02 4.45
C GLU A 78 1.98 -6.09 3.45
N LEU A 79 2.42 -4.94 2.92
CA LEU A 79 3.56 -4.85 2.02
C LEU A 79 4.84 -5.39 2.66
N GLU A 80 5.10 -5.08 3.93
CA GLU A 80 6.27 -5.63 4.63
C GLU A 80 6.14 -7.15 4.84
N GLY A 81 4.94 -7.64 5.14
CA GLY A 81 4.65 -9.07 5.21
C GLY A 81 4.97 -9.79 3.89
N VAL A 82 4.48 -9.25 2.78
CA VAL A 82 4.74 -9.78 1.43
C VAL A 82 6.22 -9.75 1.10
N ARG A 83 6.92 -8.65 1.42
CA ARG A 83 8.39 -8.54 1.21
C ARG A 83 9.15 -9.57 2.02
N SER A 84 8.77 -9.80 3.27
CA SER A 84 9.38 -10.82 4.11
C SER A 84 9.18 -12.23 3.54
N ALA A 85 7.96 -12.56 3.12
CA ALA A 85 7.66 -13.83 2.46
C ALA A 85 8.47 -14.00 1.17
N HIS A 86 8.55 -12.96 0.34
CA HIS A 86 9.32 -12.98 -0.91
C HIS A 86 10.82 -13.22 -0.66
N ARG A 87 11.41 -12.56 0.35
CA ARG A 87 12.80 -12.82 0.76
C ARG A 87 13.00 -14.27 1.19
N GLY A 88 12.09 -14.81 1.99
CA GLY A 88 12.12 -16.20 2.43
C GLY A 88 12.09 -17.19 1.25
N THR A 89 11.14 -17.00 0.33
CA THR A 89 11.01 -17.85 -0.86
C THR A 89 12.24 -17.76 -1.78
N THR A 90 12.80 -16.56 -1.95
CA THR A 90 14.01 -16.35 -2.77
C THR A 90 15.19 -17.15 -2.19
N LYS A 91 15.43 -17.06 -0.88
CA LYS A 91 16.48 -17.82 -0.21
C LYS A 91 16.26 -19.34 -0.34
N ALA A 92 15.02 -19.81 -0.13
CA ALA A 92 14.70 -21.23 -0.27
C ALA A 92 14.91 -21.74 -1.71
N LEU A 93 14.63 -20.90 -2.71
CA LEU A 93 14.89 -21.20 -4.11
C LEU A 93 16.40 -21.31 -4.39
N GLU A 94 17.20 -20.36 -3.91
CA GLU A 94 18.66 -20.38 -4.04
C GLU A 94 19.25 -21.67 -3.44
N GLU A 95 18.88 -22.01 -2.21
CA GLU A 95 19.33 -23.25 -1.55
C GLU A 95 18.91 -24.50 -2.33
N THR A 96 17.70 -24.50 -2.92
CA THR A 96 17.20 -25.60 -3.74
C THR A 96 17.99 -25.72 -5.04
N CYS A 97 18.31 -24.60 -5.70
CA CYS A 97 19.16 -24.58 -6.89
C CYS A 97 20.57 -25.08 -6.59
N GLU A 98 21.16 -24.72 -5.46
CA GLU A 98 22.46 -25.22 -5.04
C GLU A 98 22.46 -26.73 -4.75
N ARG A 99 21.41 -27.24 -4.09
CA ARG A 99 21.24 -28.69 -3.92
C ARG A 99 21.09 -29.40 -5.25
N ALA A 100 20.27 -28.87 -6.16
CA ALA A 100 20.07 -29.46 -7.48
C ALA A 100 21.39 -29.54 -8.28
N LYS A 101 22.22 -28.48 -8.23
CA LYS A 101 23.56 -28.49 -8.83
C LYS A 101 24.45 -29.58 -8.24
N ARG A 102 24.47 -29.73 -6.91
CA ARG A 102 25.25 -30.78 -6.23
C ARG A 102 24.82 -32.18 -6.66
N TYR A 103 23.51 -32.44 -6.69
CA TYR A 103 23.00 -33.74 -7.12
C TYR A 103 23.32 -34.02 -8.60
N ALA A 104 23.29 -33.01 -9.47
CA ALA A 104 23.70 -33.19 -10.86
C ALA A 104 25.16 -33.67 -10.97
N TYR A 105 26.09 -33.03 -10.24
CA TYR A 105 27.49 -33.46 -10.20
C TYR A 105 27.66 -34.87 -9.63
N GLU A 106 26.95 -35.20 -8.56
CA GLU A 106 27.02 -36.51 -7.93
C GLU A 106 26.49 -37.62 -8.84
N ILE A 107 25.38 -37.36 -9.53
CA ILE A 107 24.81 -38.28 -10.52
C ILE A 107 25.83 -38.57 -11.64
N ASP A 108 26.50 -37.55 -12.16
CA ASP A 108 27.47 -37.74 -13.24
C ASP A 108 28.71 -38.52 -12.77
N SER A 109 29.20 -38.24 -11.56
CA SER A 109 30.28 -39.03 -10.94
C SER A 109 29.88 -40.50 -10.75
N LEU A 110 28.66 -40.76 -10.27
CA LEU A 110 28.15 -42.12 -10.08
C LEU A 110 27.95 -42.86 -11.41
N LYS A 111 27.54 -42.17 -12.48
CA LYS A 111 27.45 -42.76 -13.83
C LYS A 111 28.81 -43.25 -14.32
N GLU A 112 29.86 -42.44 -14.16
CA GLU A 112 31.21 -42.82 -14.58
C GLU A 112 31.76 -43.98 -13.73
N ALA A 113 31.57 -43.95 -12.41
CA ALA A 113 31.93 -45.07 -11.54
C ALA A 113 31.18 -46.36 -11.92
N MET A 114 29.89 -46.27 -12.22
CA MET A 114 29.08 -47.41 -12.66
C MET A 114 29.60 -47.99 -13.99
N LYS A 115 30.01 -47.12 -14.93
CA LYS A 115 30.58 -47.53 -16.22
C LYS A 115 31.91 -48.25 -16.02
N ALA A 116 32.78 -47.74 -15.15
CA ALA A 116 34.04 -48.38 -14.81
C ALA A 116 33.82 -49.76 -14.17
N ALA A 117 32.95 -49.86 -13.16
CA ALA A 117 32.61 -51.12 -12.51
C ALA A 117 32.01 -52.15 -13.48
N LYS A 118 31.17 -51.72 -14.43
CA LYS A 118 30.63 -52.60 -15.49
C LYS A 118 31.73 -53.15 -16.40
N LEU A 119 32.73 -52.33 -16.76
CA LEU A 119 33.85 -52.76 -17.59
C LEU A 119 34.74 -53.77 -16.83
N GLU A 120 34.99 -53.53 -15.55
CA GLU A 120 35.74 -54.44 -14.69
C GLU A 120 35.03 -55.79 -14.55
N ILE A 121 33.72 -55.80 -14.30
CA ILE A 121 32.91 -57.03 -14.27
C ILE A 121 33.04 -57.81 -15.58
N THR A 122 32.97 -57.11 -16.72
CA THR A 122 33.12 -57.75 -18.04
C THR A 122 34.50 -58.39 -18.19
N THR A 123 35.56 -57.68 -17.76
CA THR A 123 36.94 -58.16 -17.82
C THR A 123 37.15 -59.38 -16.91
N LEU A 124 36.64 -59.33 -15.68
CA LEU A 124 36.74 -60.45 -14.74
C LEU A 124 35.97 -61.68 -15.23
N LYS A 125 34.79 -61.48 -15.84
CA LYS A 125 34.03 -62.58 -16.47
C LYS A 125 34.81 -63.25 -17.60
N ALA A 126 35.50 -62.48 -18.45
CA ALA A 126 36.32 -63.03 -19.53
C ALA A 126 37.50 -63.85 -18.97
N LYS A 127 38.25 -63.30 -18.01
CA LYS A 127 39.36 -64.03 -17.35
C LYS A 127 38.90 -65.33 -16.68
N LEU A 128 37.72 -65.31 -16.06
CA LEU A 128 37.16 -66.51 -15.44
C LEU A 128 36.84 -67.59 -16.48
N TYR A 129 36.28 -67.20 -17.64
CA TYR A 129 36.02 -68.12 -18.74
C TYR A 129 37.30 -68.75 -19.28
N ASP A 130 38.34 -67.95 -19.50
CA ASP A 130 39.65 -68.43 -19.95
C ASP A 130 40.25 -69.42 -18.93
N TYR A 131 40.15 -69.13 -17.63
CA TYR A 131 40.64 -70.03 -16.59
C TYR A 131 39.88 -71.36 -16.54
N MET A 132 38.55 -71.31 -16.63
CA MET A 132 37.70 -72.51 -16.62
C MET A 132 37.94 -73.39 -17.86
N THR A 133 38.21 -72.79 -19.01
CA THR A 133 38.47 -73.51 -20.27
C THR A 133 39.89 -74.05 -20.36
N ALA A 134 40.89 -73.38 -19.77
CA ALA A 134 42.27 -73.89 -19.69
C ALA A 134 42.47 -75.02 -18.67
N ALA A 135 41.53 -75.20 -17.73
CA ALA A 135 41.54 -76.28 -16.73
C ALA A 135 40.74 -77.53 -17.14
N SER A 136 40.20 -77.56 -18.37
CA SER A 136 39.45 -78.67 -18.97
C SER A 136 40.28 -79.40 -20.01
#